data_AF-Q9P406-F1
#
_entry.id   AF-Q9P406-F1
#
_cell.length_a   1.000
_cell.length_b   1.000
_cell.length_c   1.000
_cell.angle_alpha   90.00
_cell.angle_beta   90.00
_cell.angle_gamma   90.00
#
_symmetry.space_group_name_H-M   'P 1'
#
loop_
_entity.id
_entity.type
_entity.pdbx_description
1 polymer ?
#
loop_
_entity_poly.entity_id
_entity_poly.type
_entity_poly.pdbx_seq_one_letter_code
_entity_poly.pdbx_strand_id
1 'polypeptide(L)' 'RRLPVVMHRLRMAETIKDGVKFIEQGHVRVGPNLITDPAYLVTRNMEDYVTWTDNSKIEKNVLKYRNQIDDFELS' A
#
# COMPACT_ATOMS: atom_id res chain seq x y z
N ARG A 1 -9.93 4.95 -12.04
CA ARG A 1 -9.55 5.65 -10.79
C ARG A 1 -8.06 5.36 -10.57
N ARG A 2 -7.19 6.37 -10.42
CA ARG A 2 -5.73 6.11 -10.30
C ARG A 2 -5.37 5.59 -8.91
N LEU A 3 -4.41 4.66 -8.83
CA LEU A 3 -3.98 4.03 -7.59
C LEU A 3 -3.56 5.03 -6.47
N PRO A 4 -2.75 6.08 -6.72
CA PRO A 4 -2.39 7.05 -5.68
C PRO A 4 -3.60 7.78 -5.07
N VAL A 5 -4.63 8.05 -5.88
CA VAL A 5 -5.85 8.73 -5.43
C VAL A 5 -6.70 7.79 -4.56
N VAL A 6 -6.75 6.50 -4.93
CA VAL A 6 -7.43 5.48 -4.14
C VAL A 6 -6.74 5.31 -2.79
N MET A 7 -5.41 5.21 -2.76
CA MET A 7 -4.63 5.11 -1.52
C MET A 7 -4.86 6.29 -0.57
N HIS A 8 -4.95 7.51 -1.11
CA HIS A 8 -5.23 8.69 -0.31
C HIS A 8 -6.64 8.63 0.31
N ARG A 9 -7.65 8.17 -0.46
CA ARG A 9 -9.03 8.00 0.04
C ARG A 9 -9.13 6.90 1.10
N LEU A 10 -8.35 5.83 0.97
CA LEU A 10 -8.24 4.74 1.96
C LEU A 10 -7.40 5.11 3.19
N ARG A 11 -6.89 6.35 3.27
CA ARG A 11 -5.98 6.82 4.34
C ARG A 11 -4.71 5.97 4.49
N MET A 12 -4.28 5.33 3.40
CA MET A 12 -2.97 4.65 3.34
C MET A 12 -1.83 5.65 3.12
N ALA A 13 -2.11 6.78 2.47
CA ALA A 13 -1.16 7.87 2.26
C ALA A 13 -1.79 9.21 2.64
N GLU A 14 -1.04 10.04 3.37
CA GLU A 14 -1.49 11.38 3.77
C GLU A 14 -1.70 12.30 2.57
N THR A 15 -0.87 12.16 1.53
CA THR A 15 -0.99 12.94 0.30
C THR A 15 -0.91 12.04 -0.93
N ILE A 16 -1.45 12.53 -2.06
CA ILE A 16 -1.34 11.84 -3.36
C ILE A 16 0.13 11.69 -3.77
N LYS A 17 0.99 12.67 -3.45
CA LYS A 17 2.43 12.63 -3.76
C LYS A 17 3.13 11.49 -3.03
N ASP A 18 2.77 11.24 -1.78
CA ASP A 18 3.36 10.13 -1.02
C ASP A 18 2.82 8.79 -1.51
N GLY A 19 1.55 8.72 -1.89
CA GLY A 19 0.99 7.56 -2.59
C GLY A 19 1.78 7.20 -3.86
N VAL A 20 2.14 8.20 -4.69
CA VAL A 20 3.00 7.99 -5.88
C VAL A 20 4.36 7.40 -5.48
N LYS A 21 5.04 8.00 -4.49
CA LYS A 21 6.35 7.50 -4.02
C LYS A 21 6.28 6.07 -3.51
N PHE A 22 5.25 5.73 -2.74
CA PHE A 22 5.08 4.39 -2.19
C PHE A 22 4.86 3.33 -3.27
N ILE A 23 4.14 3.68 -4.33
CA ILE A 23 3.95 2.82 -5.50
C ILE A 23 5.26 2.66 -6.26
N GLU A 24 5.98 3.75 -6.55
CA GLU A 24 7.28 3.72 -7.25
C GLU A 24 8.33 2.89 -6.49
N GLN A 25 8.29 2.92 -5.16
CA GLN A 25 9.16 2.11 -4.30
C GLN A 25 8.75 0.63 -4.21
N GLY A 26 7.57 0.26 -4.74
CA GLY A 26 7.07 -1.11 -4.68
C GLY A 26 6.52 -1.52 -3.32
N HIS A 27 5.94 -0.59 -2.56
CA HIS A 27 5.32 -0.89 -1.28
C HIS A 27 3.86 -1.33 -1.39
N VAL A 28 3.25 -1.25 -2.57
CA VAL A 28 1.81 -1.41 -2.78
C VAL A 28 1.54 -2.58 -3.71
N ARG A 29 0.59 -3.44 -3.32
CA ARG A 29 0.04 -4.50 -4.17
C ARG A 29 -1.47 -4.36 -4.30
N VAL A 30 -2.00 -4.89 -5.40
CA VAL A 30 -3.45 -5.02 -5.63
C VAL A 30 -3.75 -6.50 -5.82
N GLY A 31 -4.39 -7.10 -4.82
CA GLY A 31 -4.49 -8.56 -4.73
C GLY A 31 -3.09 -9.20 -4.68
N PRO A 32 -2.79 -10.22 -5.51
CA PRO A 32 -1.47 -10.88 -5.51
C PRO A 32 -0.38 -10.09 -6.25
N ASN A 33 -0.73 -9.04 -7.01
CA ASN A 33 0.18 -8.40 -7.94
C ASN A 33 0.81 -7.13 -7.34
N LEU A 34 2.14 -7.08 -7.33
CA LEU A 34 2.90 -5.88 -7.02
C LEU A 34 2.69 -4.83 -8.12
N ILE A 35 2.35 -3.59 -7.74
CA ILE A 35 2.16 -2.49 -8.69
C ILE A 35 3.24 -1.44 -8.46
N THR A 36 4.00 -1.13 -9.50
CA THR A 36 5.05 -0.09 -9.49
C THR A 36 4.72 1.13 -10.36
N ASP A 37 3.65 1.05 -11.18
CA ASP A 37 3.21 2.14 -12.04
C ASP A 37 2.13 3.01 -11.35
N PRO A 38 2.41 4.30 -11.04
CA PRO A 38 1.41 5.22 -10.47
C PRO A 38 0.23 5.52 -11.39
N ALA A 39 0.36 5.27 -12.70
CA ALA A 39 -0.73 5.41 -13.66
C ALA A 39 -1.71 4.23 -13.66
N TYR A 40 -1.43 3.18 -12.88
CA TYR A 40 -2.30 2.02 -12.75
C TYR A 40 -3.74 2.40 -12.38
N LEU A 41 -4.68 1.86 -13.14
CA LEU A 41 -6.10 2.13 -12.99
C LEU A 41 -6.76 1.01 -12.17
N VAL A 42 -7.22 1.36 -10.97
CA VAL A 42 -7.91 0.45 -10.07
C VAL A 42 -9.40 0.43 -10.44
N THR A 43 -9.94 -0.79 -10.60
CA THR A 43 -11.38 -1.04 -10.77
C THR A 43 -12.08 -1.05 -9.41
N ARG A 44 -13.40 -0.82 -9.38
CA ARG A 44 -14.16 -0.75 -8.11
C ARG A 44 -14.03 -2.02 -7.27
N ASN A 45 -14.04 -3.20 -7.90
CA ASN A 45 -13.95 -4.47 -7.19
C ASN A 45 -12.53 -4.76 -6.68
N MET A 46 -11.51 -4.12 -7.28
CA MET A 46 -10.12 -4.27 -6.87
C MET A 46 -9.71 -3.28 -5.77
N GLU A 47 -10.55 -2.29 -5.47
CA GLU A 47 -10.30 -1.26 -4.47
C GLU A 47 -10.10 -1.86 -3.07
N ASP A 48 -10.86 -2.91 -2.73
CA ASP A 48 -10.78 -3.62 -1.44
C ASP A 48 -9.51 -4.48 -1.29
N TYR A 49 -8.83 -4.79 -2.40
CA TYR A 49 -7.60 -5.59 -2.39
C TYR A 49 -6.33 -4.74 -2.48
N VAL A 50 -6.44 -3.40 -2.36
CA VAL A 50 -5.29 -2.51 -2.29
C VAL A 50 -4.69 -2.60 -0.89
N THR A 51 -3.49 -3.16 -0.78
CA THR A 51 -2.79 -3.33 0.50
C THR A 51 -1.28 -3.14 0.36
N TRP A 52 -0.58 -3.08 1.48
CA TRP A 52 0.88 -3.07 1.50
C TRP A 52 1.44 -4.44 1.09
N THR A 53 2.68 -4.43 0.60
CA THR A 53 3.44 -5.66 0.38
C THR A 53 3.95 -6.21 1.71
N ASP A 54 3.97 -7.54 1.89
CA ASP A 54 4.28 -8.17 3.19
C ASP A 54 5.66 -7.77 3.74
N ASN A 55 6.61 -7.43 2.86
CA ASN A 55 7.95 -6.94 3.23
C ASN A 55 8.06 -5.41 3.29
N SER A 56 6.95 -4.69 3.29
CA SER A 56 6.94 -3.24 3.33
C SER A 56 7.39 -2.70 4.68
N LYS A 57 8.40 -1.83 4.66
CA LYS A 57 8.81 -1.10 5.86
C LYS A 57 7.70 -0.18 6.39
N ILE A 58 6.82 0.28 5.50
CA ILE A 58 5.68 1.13 5.86
C ILE A 58 4.67 0.32 6.69
N GLU A 59 4.36 -0.90 6.25
CA GLU A 59 3.48 -1.81 6.99
C GLU A 59 4.05 -2.14 8.37
N LYS A 60 5.34 -2.49 8.43
CA LYS A 60 6.04 -2.72 9.70
C LYS A 60 5.96 -1.51 10.64
N ASN A 61 6.12 -0.29 10.12
CA ASN A 61 6.02 0.92 10.93
C ASN A 61 4.60 1.18 11.43
N VAL A 62 3.58 0.91 10.60
CA VAL A 62 2.16 1.04 10.99
C VAL A 62 1.80 0.00 12.07
N LEU A 63 2.23 -1.26 11.91
CA LEU A 63 2.02 -2.32 12.90
C LEU A 63 2.77 -2.02 14.20
N LYS A 64 4.00 -1.49 14.11
CA LYS A 64 4.78 -1.01 15.27
C LYS A 64 4.02 0.03 16.06
N TYR A 65 3.51 1.03 15.36
CA TYR A 65 2.74 2.11 15.97
C TYR A 65 1.47 1.59 16.67
N ARG A 66 0.88 0.52 16.14
CA ARG A 66 -0.29 -0.15 16.73
C ARG A 66 0.06 -1.19 17.80
N ASN A 67 1.35 -1.41 18.11
CA ASN A 67 1.84 -2.49 18.99
C ASN A 67 1.32 -3.89 18.58
N GLN A 68 1.16 -4.11 17.27
CA GLN A 68 0.67 -5.37 16.67
C GLN A 68 1.75 -6.04 15.81
N ILE A 69 3.03 -5.80 16.11
CA ILE A 69 4.09 -6.55 15.43
C ILE A 69 4.06 -7.98 15.96
N ASP A 70 3.84 -8.92 15.05
CA ASP A 70 4.16 -10.33 15.27
C ASP A 70 5.59 -10.57 14.77
N ASP A 71 6.49 -10.99 15.67
CA ASP A 71 7.89 -11.26 15.35
C ASP A 71 8.07 -12.53 14.50
N PHE A 72 7.02 -13.35 14.33
CA PHE A 72 7.05 -14.59 13.54
C PHE A 72 7.00 -14.34 12.01
N GLU A 73 6.35 -13.27 11.55
CA GLU A 73 6.22 -12.95 10.12
C GLU A 73 7.40 -12.13 9.55
N LEU A 74 8.42 -11.83 10.36
CA LEU A 74 9.52 -10.94 9.99
C LEU A 74 10.72 -11.65 9.33
N SER A 75 10.60 -12.93 8.95
CA SER A 75 11.67 -13.76 8.38
C SER A 75 11.87 -13.57 6.88
#